data_AF-A0A2L0CJ26-F1
#
_entry.id   AF-A0A2L0CJ26-F1
#
_cell.length_a   1.000
_cell.length_b   1.000
_cell.length_c   1.000
_cell.angle_alpha   90.00
_cell.angle_beta   90.00
_cell.angle_gamma   90.00
#
_symmetry.space_group_name_H-M   'P 1'
#
loop_
_entity.id
_entity.type
_entity.pdbx_description
1 polymer ?
#
loop_
_entity_poly.entity_id
_entity_poly.type
_entity_poly.pdbx_seq_one_letter_code
_entity_poly.pdbx_strand_id
1 'polypeptide(L)'
;NAFKNMFIAYRKRERGENVSFSHEEQQTCMINQAPGAPKLSILSFKGAFHGRTLGTLSTTHSKAIHKIDIPAFDWPIASFPQYKYPLEDNKRENAQEDKRCLAEVEDLIEKFKKKGVPVAGIIVEPIQSEGGDNEASPEFFQELQRIAKRNGAGYLIDEVQTGGGPTGKMWCHEHFNLDTPPDIVTFSKKMQLGGYYHNYDMMPNQPYRV
;
A
#
# COMPACT_ATOMS: atom_id res chain seq x y z
N ASN A 1 -7.28 8.52 -4.34
CA ASN A 1 -7.35 9.38 -3.13
C ASN A 1 -6.65 8.79 -1.91
N ALA A 2 -6.79 7.50 -1.61
CA ALA A 2 -6.07 6.86 -0.50
C ALA A 2 -4.54 7.13 -0.44
N PHE A 3 -3.83 7.10 -1.58
CA PHE A 3 -2.40 7.46 -1.62
C PHE A 3 -2.12 8.89 -1.15
N LYS A 4 -3.00 9.85 -1.49
CA LYS A 4 -2.88 11.23 -1.02
C LYS A 4 -2.97 11.28 0.50
N ASN A 5 -3.89 10.55 1.13
CA ASN A 5 -3.99 10.50 2.59
C ASN A 5 -2.69 10.00 3.22
N MET A 6 -2.09 8.92 2.70
CA MET A 6 -0.81 8.42 3.21
C MET A 6 0.33 9.44 3.05
N PHE A 7 0.44 10.12 1.90
CA PHE A 7 1.45 11.17 1.71
C PHE A 7 1.23 12.37 2.64
N ILE A 8 -0.03 12.79 2.83
CA ILE A 8 -0.39 13.89 3.73
C ILE A 8 -0.07 13.52 5.18
N ALA A 9 -0.47 12.33 5.62
CA ALA A 9 -0.20 11.83 6.98
C ALA A 9 1.30 11.71 7.23
N TYR A 10 2.05 11.17 6.27
CA TYR A 10 3.51 11.07 6.34
C TYR A 10 4.17 12.45 6.52
N ARG A 11 3.84 13.43 5.65
CA ARG A 11 4.37 14.79 5.76
C ARG A 11 3.88 15.54 7.01
N LYS A 12 2.67 15.26 7.50
CA LYS A 12 2.17 15.81 8.76
C LYS A 12 3.03 15.31 9.93
N ARG A 13 3.36 14.02 9.98
CA ARG A 13 4.26 13.46 11.00
C ARG A 13 5.65 14.06 10.94
N GLU A 14 6.24 14.21 9.75
CA GLU A 14 7.56 14.83 9.59
C GLU A 14 7.58 16.31 9.98
N ARG A 15 6.53 17.06 9.62
CA ARG A 15 6.44 18.50 9.93
C ARG A 15 6.06 18.78 11.38
N GLY A 16 5.29 17.89 12.00
CA GLY A 16 4.61 18.10 13.28
C GLY A 16 3.14 18.49 13.10
N GLU A 17 2.28 18.09 14.04
CA GLU A 17 0.81 18.14 13.86
C GLU A 17 0.22 19.54 13.73
N ASN A 18 0.80 20.52 14.41
CA ASN A 18 0.28 21.89 14.51
C ASN A 18 1.20 22.91 13.83
N VAL A 19 1.96 22.46 12.83
CA VAL A 19 2.90 23.31 12.09
C VAL A 19 2.28 23.70 10.74
N SER A 20 2.16 25.00 10.51
CA SER A 20 1.68 25.58 9.25
C SER A 20 2.63 25.28 8.09
N PHE A 21 2.10 25.23 6.87
CA PHE A 21 2.92 25.09 5.65
C PHE A 21 3.83 26.30 5.46
N SER A 22 5.09 26.08 5.09
CA SER A 22 6.01 27.17 4.79
C SER A 22 5.63 27.89 3.49
N HIS A 23 6.06 29.13 3.33
CA HIS A 23 5.86 29.86 2.07
C HIS A 23 6.51 29.14 0.88
N GLU A 24 7.70 28.56 1.09
CA GLU A 24 8.40 27.78 0.07
C GLU A 24 7.63 26.51 -0.34
N GLU A 25 7.06 25.76 0.63
CA GLU A 25 6.20 24.60 0.34
C GLU A 25 5.00 25.01 -0.52
N GLN A 26 4.37 26.15 -0.23
CA GLN A 26 3.21 26.64 -0.97
C GLN A 26 3.58 27.07 -2.40
N GLN A 27 4.71 27.74 -2.60
CA GLN A 27 5.13 28.18 -3.94
C GLN A 27 5.59 27.00 -4.81
N THR A 28 6.42 26.11 -4.25
CA THR A 28 7.01 25.00 -5.00
C THR A 28 6.00 23.91 -5.36
N CYS A 29 4.96 23.68 -4.54
CA CYS A 29 3.93 22.69 -4.87
C CYS A 29 3.13 23.05 -6.13
N MET A 30 2.91 24.34 -6.38
CA MET A 30 2.13 24.81 -7.55
C MET A 30 2.83 24.60 -8.88
N ILE A 31 4.14 24.34 -8.85
CA ILE A 31 4.99 24.06 -10.01
C ILE A 31 5.61 22.65 -9.95
N ASN A 32 5.04 21.75 -9.13
CA ASN A 32 5.45 20.35 -9.00
C ASN A 32 6.89 20.13 -8.51
N GLN A 33 7.41 21.04 -7.67
CA GLN A 33 8.77 20.95 -7.11
C GLN A 33 8.77 20.74 -5.59
N ALA A 34 9.87 20.16 -5.09
CA ALA A 34 10.14 20.07 -3.65
C ALA A 34 10.49 21.47 -3.08
N PRO A 35 10.23 21.73 -1.79
CA PRO A 35 9.68 20.80 -0.79
C PRO A 35 8.15 20.63 -0.83
N GLY A 36 7.42 21.46 -1.59
CA GLY A 36 5.96 21.45 -1.65
C GLY A 36 5.33 20.19 -2.26
N ALA A 37 5.94 19.66 -3.32
CA ALA A 37 5.67 18.35 -3.90
C ALA A 37 6.78 17.38 -3.47
N PRO A 38 6.60 16.62 -2.37
CA PRO A 38 7.66 15.80 -1.80
C PRO A 38 7.95 14.57 -2.67
N LYS A 39 9.20 14.10 -2.61
CA LYS A 39 9.59 12.82 -3.20
C LYS A 39 9.28 11.70 -2.20
N LEU A 40 8.09 11.12 -2.31
CA LEU A 40 7.66 9.98 -1.49
C LEU A 40 7.32 8.79 -2.40
N SER A 41 7.27 7.60 -1.81
CA SER A 41 6.89 6.37 -2.51
C SER A 41 5.79 5.59 -1.81
N ILE A 42 5.07 4.77 -2.59
CA ILE A 42 4.18 3.72 -2.11
C ILE A 42 4.82 2.38 -2.48
N LEU A 43 5.06 1.53 -1.48
CA LEU A 43 5.52 0.17 -1.70
C LEU A 43 4.35 -0.69 -2.17
N SER A 44 4.58 -1.48 -3.22
CA SER A 44 3.60 -2.41 -3.79
C SER A 44 4.25 -3.76 -4.09
N PHE A 45 3.47 -4.73 -4.59
CA PHE A 45 3.93 -6.10 -4.76
C PHE A 45 3.90 -6.56 -6.23
N LYS A 46 4.85 -7.40 -6.64
CA LYS A 46 4.79 -8.13 -7.92
C LYS A 46 3.45 -8.90 -8.00
N GLY A 47 2.83 -8.93 -9.17
CA GLY A 47 1.50 -9.52 -9.37
C GLY A 47 0.32 -8.58 -9.07
N ALA A 48 0.52 -7.48 -8.32
CA ALA A 48 -0.59 -6.66 -7.86
C ALA A 48 -1.39 -5.96 -8.98
N PHE A 49 -2.65 -5.61 -8.70
CA PHE A 49 -3.46 -4.73 -9.53
C PHE A 49 -4.31 -3.77 -8.69
N HIS A 50 -3.96 -2.48 -8.75
CA HIS A 50 -4.62 -1.42 -7.98
C HIS A 50 -5.30 -0.37 -8.87
N GLY A 51 -5.34 -0.60 -10.18
CA GLY A 51 -5.92 0.31 -11.17
C GLY A 51 -4.94 0.71 -12.27
N ARG A 52 -5.39 1.64 -13.12
CA ARG A 52 -4.70 2.03 -14.37
C ARG A 52 -4.45 3.54 -14.53
N THR A 53 -4.86 4.37 -13.57
CA THR A 53 -4.45 5.78 -13.56
C THR A 53 -2.99 5.88 -13.14
N LEU A 54 -2.22 6.87 -13.59
CA LEU A 54 -0.75 6.91 -13.44
C LEU A 54 -0.21 6.53 -12.04
N GLY A 55 -0.85 7.03 -10.97
CA GLY A 55 -0.50 6.68 -9.59
C GLY A 55 -0.76 5.20 -9.26
N THR A 56 -1.96 4.70 -9.56
CA THR A 56 -2.33 3.30 -9.31
C THR A 56 -1.62 2.32 -10.24
N LEU A 57 -1.32 2.73 -11.47
CA LEU A 57 -0.58 1.93 -12.44
C LEU A 57 0.87 1.74 -12.01
N SER A 58 1.45 2.71 -11.30
CA SER A 58 2.80 2.57 -10.72
C SER A 58 2.84 1.50 -9.62
N THR A 59 1.72 1.21 -8.97
CA THR A 59 1.57 0.13 -7.97
C THR A 59 0.97 -1.16 -8.55
N THR A 60 0.54 -1.18 -9.81
CA THR A 60 0.05 -2.37 -10.52
C THR A 60 1.21 -3.09 -11.21
N HIS A 61 1.35 -4.41 -11.04
CA HIS A 61 2.42 -5.25 -11.62
C HIS A 61 1.89 -6.59 -12.14
N SER A 62 0.69 -6.58 -12.74
CA SER A 62 -0.04 -7.77 -13.19
C SER A 62 0.41 -8.29 -14.57
N LYS A 63 0.32 -7.46 -15.62
CA LYS A 63 0.60 -7.86 -17.01
C LYS A 63 1.33 -6.74 -17.75
N ALA A 64 2.26 -7.09 -18.64
CA ALA A 64 3.05 -6.12 -19.40
C ALA A 64 2.18 -5.16 -20.22
N ILE A 65 1.13 -5.67 -20.86
CA ILE A 65 0.19 -4.88 -21.68
C ILE A 65 -0.58 -3.81 -20.87
N HIS A 66 -0.65 -3.95 -19.55
CA HIS A 66 -1.25 -2.92 -18.71
C HIS A 66 -0.32 -1.71 -18.52
N LYS A 67 1.00 -1.88 -18.68
CA LYS A 67 2.02 -0.90 -18.26
C LYS A 67 2.87 -0.31 -19.39
N ILE A 68 3.07 -1.04 -20.49
CA ILE A 68 3.92 -0.61 -21.60
C ILE A 68 3.46 0.75 -22.14
N ASP A 69 4.41 1.61 -22.52
CA ASP A 69 4.21 2.97 -23.04
C ASP A 69 3.63 4.02 -22.08
N ILE A 70 3.47 3.70 -20.78
CA ILE A 70 2.95 4.63 -19.76
C ILE A 70 4.05 5.06 -18.77
N PRO A 71 4.26 6.37 -18.52
CA PRO A 71 5.17 6.83 -17.47
C PRO A 71 4.80 6.28 -16.08
N ALA A 72 5.83 5.94 -15.29
CA ALA A 72 5.65 5.38 -13.97
C ALA A 72 6.55 6.08 -12.93
N PHE A 73 6.19 5.95 -11.66
CA PHE A 73 7.03 6.37 -10.55
C PHE A 73 8.04 5.27 -10.19
N ASP A 74 9.27 5.68 -9.90
CA ASP A 74 10.31 4.82 -9.34
C ASP A 74 10.01 4.60 -7.85
N TRP A 75 9.12 3.64 -7.58
CA TRP A 75 8.65 3.23 -6.26
C TRP A 75 9.02 1.76 -5.97
N PRO A 76 9.15 1.33 -4.70
CA PRO A 76 9.58 -0.02 -4.38
C PRO A 76 8.52 -1.07 -4.73
N ILE A 77 8.99 -2.19 -5.26
CA ILE A 77 8.17 -3.34 -5.65
C ILE A 77 8.74 -4.58 -4.96
N ALA A 78 8.06 -5.06 -3.93
CA ALA A 78 8.42 -6.28 -3.21
C ALA A 78 7.86 -7.52 -3.91
N SER A 79 8.40 -8.70 -3.60
CA SER A 79 7.77 -9.96 -4.01
C SER A 79 6.56 -10.26 -3.11
N PHE A 80 5.47 -10.74 -3.70
CA PHE A 80 4.35 -11.35 -2.96
C PHE A 80 4.64 -12.85 -2.79
N PRO A 81 4.25 -13.50 -1.68
CA PRO A 81 4.46 -14.94 -1.49
C PRO A 81 3.94 -15.78 -2.66
N GLN A 82 4.71 -16.81 -3.02
CA GLN A 82 4.35 -17.80 -4.04
C GLN A 82 4.31 -19.18 -3.39
N TYR A 83 3.11 -19.60 -3.00
CA TYR A 83 2.92 -20.84 -2.26
C TYR A 83 3.03 -22.08 -3.13
N LYS A 84 3.62 -23.12 -2.55
CA LYS A 84 3.58 -24.48 -3.08
C LYS A 84 2.34 -25.19 -2.56
N TYR A 85 1.73 -25.98 -3.44
CA TYR A 85 0.54 -26.76 -3.18
C TYR A 85 0.83 -28.26 -3.37
N PRO A 86 0.16 -29.16 -2.62
CA PRO A 86 -0.84 -28.89 -1.59
C PRO A 86 -0.26 -28.20 -0.34
N LEU A 87 -1.04 -27.32 0.32
CA LEU A 87 -0.54 -26.50 1.44
C LEU A 87 -0.05 -27.33 2.62
N GLU A 88 -0.73 -28.44 2.92
CA GLU A 88 -0.41 -29.31 4.05
C GLU A 88 1.00 -29.93 3.94
N ASP A 89 1.44 -30.22 2.72
CA ASP A 89 2.73 -30.84 2.43
C ASP A 89 3.88 -29.82 2.37
N ASN A 90 3.56 -28.52 2.26
CA ASN A 90 4.52 -27.45 1.98
C ASN A 90 4.55 -26.35 3.06
N LYS A 91 4.05 -26.63 4.27
CA LYS A 91 3.95 -25.63 5.36
C LYS A 91 5.28 -24.93 5.66
N ARG A 92 6.37 -25.69 5.68
CA ARG A 92 7.71 -25.16 6.00
C ARG A 92 8.19 -24.22 4.90
N GLU A 93 8.05 -24.63 3.65
CA GLU A 93 8.46 -23.89 2.46
C GLU A 93 7.65 -22.59 2.34
N ASN A 94 6.34 -22.64 2.55
CA ASN A 94 5.47 -21.47 2.49
C ASN A 94 5.75 -20.48 3.63
N ALA A 95 6.02 -20.96 4.85
CA ALA A 95 6.43 -20.10 5.97
C ALA A 95 7.81 -19.45 5.75
N GLN A 96 8.73 -20.13 5.03
CA GLN A 96 10.00 -19.54 4.63
C GLN A 96 9.82 -18.48 3.53
N GLU A 97 8.90 -18.72 2.59
CA GLU A 97 8.58 -17.77 1.53
C GLU A 97 7.96 -16.48 2.10
N ASP A 98 7.05 -16.58 3.07
CA ASP A 98 6.54 -15.40 3.79
C ASP A 98 7.68 -14.58 4.40
N LYS A 99 8.57 -15.24 5.15
CA LYS A 99 9.72 -14.57 5.79
C LYS A 99 10.63 -13.91 4.77
N ARG A 100 10.89 -14.55 3.63
CA ARG A 100 11.72 -14.01 2.56
C ARG A 100 11.11 -12.75 1.96
N CYS A 101 9.81 -12.78 1.65
CA CYS A 101 9.08 -11.63 1.11
C CYS A 101 9.03 -10.47 2.12
N LEU A 102 8.78 -10.75 3.40
CA LEU A 102 8.75 -9.73 4.46
C LEU A 102 10.12 -9.07 4.68
N ALA A 103 11.21 -9.85 4.65
CA ALA A 103 12.57 -9.30 4.71
C ALA A 103 12.86 -8.38 3.51
N GLU A 104 12.43 -8.76 2.30
CA GLU A 104 12.56 -7.92 1.10
C GLU A 104 11.80 -6.60 1.24
N VAL A 105 10.62 -6.60 1.90
CA VAL A 105 9.88 -5.37 2.20
C VAL A 105 10.70 -4.42 3.08
N GLU A 106 11.32 -4.92 4.16
CA GLU A 106 12.16 -4.08 5.03
C GLU A 106 13.38 -3.51 4.31
N ASP A 107 14.07 -4.35 3.55
CA ASP A 107 15.24 -3.95 2.76
C ASP A 107 14.88 -2.84 1.76
N LEU A 108 13.71 -2.96 1.11
CA LEU A 108 13.21 -1.94 0.18
C LEU A 108 12.86 -0.63 0.89
N ILE A 109 12.23 -0.68 2.07
CA ILE A 109 11.93 0.53 2.85
C ILE A 109 13.22 1.28 3.19
N GLU A 110 14.24 0.58 3.70
CA GLU A 110 15.52 1.20 4.07
C GLU A 110 16.28 1.71 2.84
N LYS A 111 16.28 0.94 1.74
CA LYS A 111 16.89 1.35 0.46
C LYS A 111 16.28 2.63 -0.08
N PHE A 112 14.95 2.74 -0.07
CA PHE A 112 14.24 3.91 -0.60
C PHE A 112 14.36 5.13 0.31
N LYS A 113 14.46 4.92 1.63
CA LYS A 113 14.83 5.97 2.58
C LYS A 113 16.21 6.55 2.26
N LYS A 114 17.23 5.71 2.08
CA LYS A 114 18.59 6.13 1.67
C LYS A 114 18.64 6.83 0.31
N LYS A 115 17.73 6.46 -0.60
CA LYS A 115 17.57 7.08 -1.93
C LYS A 115 16.94 8.48 -1.88
N GLY A 116 16.41 8.90 -0.72
CA GLY A 116 15.69 10.18 -0.59
C GLY A 116 14.28 10.15 -1.18
N VAL A 117 13.68 8.95 -1.30
CA VAL A 117 12.28 8.75 -1.74
C VAL A 117 11.57 7.80 -0.75
N PRO A 118 11.48 8.17 0.54
CA PRO A 118 11.02 7.27 1.59
C PRO A 118 9.61 6.73 1.33
N VAL A 119 9.34 5.53 1.87
CA VAL A 119 8.06 4.83 1.73
C VAL A 119 7.05 5.43 2.70
N ALA A 120 6.07 6.15 2.16
CA ALA A 120 4.99 6.76 2.94
C ALA A 120 3.86 5.77 3.26
N GLY A 121 3.75 4.69 2.48
CA GLY A 121 2.73 3.68 2.67
C GLY A 121 3.00 2.40 1.89
N ILE A 122 2.34 1.34 2.32
CA ILE A 122 2.32 0.02 1.68
C ILE A 122 0.89 -0.24 1.22
N ILE A 123 0.73 -0.71 -0.02
CA ILE A 123 -0.55 -1.19 -0.56
C ILE A 123 -0.46 -2.69 -0.87
N VAL A 124 -1.49 -3.45 -0.46
CA VAL A 124 -1.58 -4.89 -0.69
C VAL A 124 -3.03 -5.33 -0.92
N GLU A 125 -3.26 -6.29 -1.81
CA GLU A 125 -4.53 -7.01 -1.93
C GLU A 125 -4.55 -8.18 -0.91
N PRO A 126 -5.67 -8.46 -0.22
CA PRO A 126 -5.80 -9.66 0.62
C PRO A 126 -5.56 -10.97 -0.15
N ILE A 127 -6.01 -11.01 -1.41
CA ILE A 127 -5.74 -12.06 -2.39
C ILE A 127 -5.51 -11.34 -3.71
N GLN A 128 -4.32 -11.48 -4.30
CA GLN A 128 -4.02 -10.81 -5.56
C GLN A 128 -4.88 -11.42 -6.67
N SER A 129 -5.74 -10.63 -7.31
CA SER A 129 -6.67 -11.22 -8.28
C SER A 129 -6.09 -11.25 -9.70
N GLU A 130 -5.92 -10.10 -10.34
CA GLU A 130 -5.45 -10.02 -11.74
C GLU A 130 -4.03 -10.59 -11.94
N GLY A 131 -3.26 -10.69 -10.86
CA GLY A 131 -1.94 -11.30 -10.79
C GLY A 131 -1.92 -12.82 -10.79
N GLY A 132 -3.09 -13.47 -10.67
CA GLY A 132 -3.23 -14.92 -10.73
C GLY A 132 -3.70 -15.58 -9.43
N ASP A 133 -4.64 -14.98 -8.71
CA ASP A 133 -5.23 -15.52 -7.47
C ASP A 133 -4.18 -15.96 -6.45
N ASN A 134 -3.18 -15.10 -6.21
CA ASN A 134 -2.10 -15.39 -5.25
C ASN A 134 -2.56 -15.12 -3.82
N GLU A 135 -2.42 -16.11 -2.95
CA GLU A 135 -2.77 -16.06 -1.53
C GLU A 135 -1.53 -15.91 -0.65
N ALA A 136 -1.72 -15.39 0.56
CA ALA A 136 -0.72 -15.39 1.63
C ALA A 136 -1.39 -15.66 2.97
N SER A 137 -0.61 -16.11 3.95
CA SER A 137 -1.08 -16.47 5.29
C SER A 137 -1.56 -15.24 6.06
N PRO A 138 -2.51 -15.40 7.02
CA PRO A 138 -2.82 -14.37 8.00
C PRO A 138 -1.56 -13.79 8.67
N GLU A 139 -0.59 -14.64 9.00
CA GLU A 139 0.67 -14.27 9.64
C GLU A 139 1.51 -13.32 8.77
N PHE A 140 1.51 -13.52 7.45
CA PHE A 140 2.15 -12.59 6.52
C PHE A 140 1.56 -11.19 6.61
N PHE A 141 0.23 -11.06 6.59
CA PHE A 141 -0.45 -9.76 6.67
C PHE A 141 -0.31 -9.09 8.03
N GLN A 142 -0.30 -9.87 9.12
CA GLN A 142 -0.02 -9.36 10.47
C GLN A 142 1.39 -8.79 10.55
N GLU A 143 2.39 -9.54 10.10
CA GLU A 143 3.77 -9.05 10.15
C GLU A 143 3.95 -7.86 9.22
N LEU A 144 3.36 -7.87 8.02
CA LEU A 144 3.39 -6.73 7.10
C LEU A 144 2.83 -5.44 7.73
N GLN A 145 1.74 -5.54 8.50
CA GLN A 145 1.21 -4.42 9.28
C GLN A 145 2.23 -3.93 10.33
N ARG A 146 2.88 -4.84 11.05
CA ARG A 146 3.94 -4.48 12.02
C ARG A 146 5.12 -3.81 11.32
N ILE A 147 5.49 -4.25 10.10
CA ILE A 147 6.54 -3.62 9.29
C ILE A 147 6.14 -2.19 8.93
N ALA A 148 4.91 -1.99 8.43
CA ALA A 148 4.41 -0.66 8.10
C ALA A 148 4.47 0.27 9.32
N LYS A 149 3.94 -0.19 10.45
CA LYS A 149 3.86 0.58 11.70
C LYS A 149 5.24 0.97 12.24
N ARG A 150 6.19 0.03 12.34
CA ARG A 150 7.54 0.31 12.87
C ARG A 150 8.33 1.28 11.99
N ASN A 151 8.02 1.35 10.70
CA ASN A 151 8.66 2.25 9.75
C ASN A 151 7.89 3.56 9.54
N GLY A 152 6.77 3.77 10.24
CA GLY A 152 5.94 4.96 10.05
C GLY A 152 5.33 5.08 8.65
N ALA A 153 5.12 3.95 7.96
CA ALA A 153 4.40 3.88 6.69
C ALA A 153 2.92 3.57 6.96
N GLY A 154 2.01 4.14 6.17
CA GLY A 154 0.59 3.76 6.22
C GLY A 154 0.37 2.34 5.66
N TYR A 155 -0.61 1.62 6.22
CA TYR A 155 -0.98 0.27 5.79
C TYR A 155 -2.34 0.27 5.07
N LEU A 156 -2.31 0.15 3.75
CA LEU A 156 -3.49 0.13 2.88
C LEU A 156 -3.80 -1.30 2.44
N ILE A 157 -5.01 -1.76 2.71
CA ILE A 157 -5.54 -3.00 2.14
C ILE A 157 -6.52 -2.66 1.00
N ASP A 158 -6.25 -3.18 -0.19
CA ASP A 158 -7.10 -2.99 -1.37
C ASP A 158 -8.16 -4.09 -1.47
N GLU A 159 -9.37 -3.79 -1.02
CA GLU A 159 -10.52 -4.70 -1.04
C GLU A 159 -11.49 -4.38 -2.18
N VAL A 160 -11.02 -3.71 -3.24
CA VAL A 160 -11.83 -3.45 -4.44
C VAL A 160 -12.38 -4.75 -5.04
N GLN A 161 -11.66 -5.87 -4.95
CA GLN A 161 -12.11 -7.16 -5.50
C GLN A 161 -12.57 -8.17 -4.45
N THR A 162 -11.84 -8.27 -3.34
CA THR A 162 -12.07 -9.22 -2.25
C THR A 162 -13.21 -8.79 -1.31
N GLY A 163 -13.49 -7.48 -1.23
CA GLY A 163 -14.56 -6.94 -0.40
C GLY A 163 -15.96 -7.22 -0.96
N GLY A 164 -16.95 -7.20 -0.07
CA GLY A 164 -18.36 -7.40 -0.41
C GLY A 164 -18.85 -8.85 -0.28
N GLY A 165 -18.25 -9.66 0.61
CA GLY A 165 -18.77 -10.98 0.97
C GLY A 165 -18.18 -12.26 0.34
N PRO A 166 -17.46 -12.27 -0.81
CA PRO A 166 -17.17 -13.51 -1.53
C PRO A 166 -16.26 -14.50 -0.77
N THR A 167 -15.50 -14.02 0.21
CA THR A 167 -14.61 -14.84 1.05
C THR A 167 -15.31 -15.34 2.32
N GLY A 168 -16.62 -15.16 2.45
CA GLY A 168 -17.41 -15.54 3.63
C GLY A 168 -17.46 -14.48 4.74
N LYS A 169 -16.78 -13.35 4.57
CA LYS A 169 -16.85 -12.16 5.44
C LYS A 169 -17.06 -10.91 4.60
N MET A 170 -17.52 -9.81 5.21
CA MET A 170 -17.76 -8.56 4.49
C MET A 170 -16.46 -8.06 3.84
N TRP A 171 -15.37 -8.10 4.60
CA TRP A 171 -14.02 -7.78 4.17
C TRP A 171 -13.10 -8.98 4.36
N CYS A 172 -12.24 -9.28 3.39
CA CYS A 172 -11.33 -10.42 3.46
C CYS A 172 -10.29 -10.26 4.58
N HIS A 173 -9.83 -9.05 4.87
CA HIS A 173 -8.86 -8.82 5.94
C HIS A 173 -9.37 -9.18 7.34
N GLU A 174 -10.68 -9.34 7.53
CA GLU A 174 -11.26 -9.85 8.78
C GLU A 174 -10.82 -11.28 9.10
N HIS A 175 -10.30 -12.03 8.12
CA HIS A 175 -9.70 -13.35 8.35
C HIS A 175 -8.29 -13.27 8.94
N PHE A 176 -7.63 -12.11 8.87
CA PHE A 176 -6.21 -11.99 9.20
C PHE A 176 -5.93 -11.74 10.68
N ASN A 177 -6.93 -11.41 11.49
CA ASN A 177 -6.77 -11.09 12.91
C ASN A 177 -5.61 -10.11 13.16
N LEU A 178 -5.59 -9.00 12.41
CA LEU A 178 -4.56 -7.96 12.51
C LEU A 178 -4.49 -7.37 13.92
N ASP A 179 -3.29 -6.93 14.34
CA ASP A 179 -3.06 -6.32 15.65
C ASP A 179 -3.92 -5.05 15.85
N THR A 180 -4.14 -4.30 14.76
CA THR A 180 -5.08 -3.18 14.68
C THR A 180 -5.85 -3.21 13.36
N PRO A 181 -6.96 -2.47 13.20
CA PRO A 181 -7.55 -2.26 11.88
C PRO A 181 -6.51 -1.69 10.87
N PRO A 182 -6.64 -1.96 9.56
CA PRO A 182 -5.81 -1.30 8.55
C PRO A 182 -5.96 0.23 8.62
N ASP A 183 -4.92 0.97 8.23
CA ASP A 183 -4.98 2.42 8.24
C ASP A 183 -5.96 2.95 7.19
N ILE A 184 -6.01 2.29 6.03
CA ILE A 184 -6.92 2.58 4.93
C ILE A 184 -7.39 1.27 4.30
N VAL A 185 -8.67 1.20 3.94
CA VAL A 185 -9.21 0.14 3.09
C VAL A 185 -9.95 0.75 1.93
N THR A 186 -9.57 0.39 0.70
CA THR A 186 -10.26 0.81 -0.54
C THR A 186 -11.29 -0.22 -0.97
N PHE A 187 -12.40 0.24 -1.54
CA PHE A 187 -13.47 -0.64 -2.03
C PHE A 187 -14.14 -0.04 -3.27
N SER A 188 -14.74 -0.91 -4.10
CA SER A 188 -15.56 -0.55 -5.26
C SER A 188 -16.31 -1.82 -5.73
N LYS A 189 -16.42 -2.04 -7.05
CA LYS A 189 -17.02 -3.24 -7.68
C LYS A 189 -18.33 -3.67 -7.01
N LYS A 190 -18.30 -4.74 -6.19
CA LYS A 190 -19.47 -5.32 -5.51
C LYS A 190 -20.22 -4.29 -4.65
N MET A 191 -19.49 -3.30 -4.12
CA MET A 191 -20.01 -2.23 -3.27
C MET A 191 -20.81 -1.17 -4.02
N GLN A 192 -20.99 -1.28 -5.35
CA GLN A 192 -21.65 -0.34 -6.25
C GLN A 192 -20.90 1.00 -6.39
N LEU A 193 -20.60 1.65 -5.28
CA LEU A 193 -19.80 2.87 -5.23
C LEU A 193 -18.36 2.56 -4.87
N GLY A 194 -17.44 3.34 -5.45
CA GLY A 194 -16.04 3.36 -5.05
C GLY A 194 -15.82 4.29 -3.86
N GLY A 195 -14.93 3.89 -2.96
CA GLY A 195 -14.58 4.69 -1.79
C GLY A 195 -13.42 4.08 -1.03
N TYR A 196 -13.11 4.70 0.10
CA TYR A 196 -12.21 4.14 1.10
C TYR A 196 -12.60 4.66 2.46
N TYR A 197 -12.45 3.80 3.48
CA TYR A 197 -12.47 4.24 4.87
C TYR A 197 -11.04 4.24 5.40
N HIS A 198 -10.81 5.04 6.43
CA HIS A 198 -9.49 5.20 7.03
C HIS A 198 -9.60 5.53 8.50
N ASN A 199 -8.54 5.26 9.26
CA ASN A 199 -8.47 5.68 10.66
C ASN A 199 -8.17 7.20 10.79
N TYR A 200 -8.19 7.70 12.02
CA TYR A 200 -7.98 9.13 12.29
C TYR A 200 -6.56 9.60 11.96
N ASP A 201 -5.56 8.73 12.04
CA ASP A 201 -4.16 9.07 11.73
C ASP A 201 -3.97 9.45 10.26
N MET A 202 -4.82 8.90 9.38
CA MET A 202 -4.83 9.18 7.94
C MET A 202 -5.72 10.36 7.54
N MET A 203 -6.38 11.02 8.50
CA MET A 203 -7.28 12.14 8.24
C MET A 203 -6.50 13.45 8.02
N PRO A 204 -6.66 14.15 6.89
CA PRO A 204 -6.11 15.50 6.70
C PRO A 204 -6.74 16.50 7.67
N ASN A 205 -5.91 17.37 8.28
CA ASN A 205 -6.39 18.40 9.20
C ASN A 205 -7.04 19.60 8.49
N GLN A 206 -6.70 19.84 7.22
CA GLN A 206 -7.21 20.98 6.44
C GLN A 206 -8.27 20.54 5.43
N PRO A 207 -9.30 21.37 5.17
CA PRO A 207 -10.30 21.10 4.14
C PRO A 207 -9.68 21.16 2.72
N TYR A 208 -10.42 20.65 1.73
CA TYR A 208 -10.05 20.66 0.30
C TYR A 208 -8.76 19.91 -0.07
N ARG A 209 -8.30 18.99 0.78
CA ARG A 209 -7.04 18.26 0.56
C ARG A 209 -7.18 17.00 -0.29
N VAL A 210 -8.36 16.39 -0.34
CA VAL A 210 -8.55 15.04 -0.92
C VAL A 210 -9.55 15.02 -2.04
#